data_AF-A0A0S7ZSN6-F1
#
_entry.id   AF-A0A0S7ZSN6-F1
#
_cell.length_a   1.000
_cell.length_b   1.000
_cell.length_c   1.000
_cell.angle_alpha   90.00
_cell.angle_beta   90.00
_cell.angle_gamma   90.00
#
_symmetry.space_group_name_H-M   'P 1'
#
loop_
_entity.id
_entity.type
_entity.pdbx_description
1 polymer ?
#
loop_
_entity_poly.entity_id
_entity_poly.type
_entity_poly.pdbx_seq_one_letter_code
_entity_poly.pdbx_strand_id
1 'polypeptide(L)' 'MDELKAQLEKNILRLEQLIKSRPKAFCSTVHSSEVDVKRESEIDELEEEIKRLEKLIGSK' A
#
# COMPACT_ATOMS: atom_id res chain seq x y z
N MET A 1 -19.93 9.71 1.12
CA MET A 1 -19.78 8.28 0.76
C MET A 1 -18.86 8.14 -0.44
N ASP A 2 -19.06 8.93 -1.48
CA ASP A 2 -18.17 8.97 -2.64
C ASP A 2 -16.72 9.36 -2.29
N GLU A 3 -16.53 10.23 -1.30
CA GLU A 3 -15.18 10.63 -0.85
C GLU A 3 -14.39 9.45 -0.24
N LEU A 4 -15.00 8.63 0.61
CA LEU A 4 -14.35 7.45 1.21
C LEU A 4 -14.02 6.39 0.14
N LYS A 5 -14.90 6.20 -0.86
CA LYS A 5 -14.64 5.29 -1.99
C LYS A 5 -13.51 5.81 -2.88
N ALA A 6 -13.51 7.10 -3.20
CA ALA A 6 -12.44 7.72 -3.98
C ALA A 6 -11.08 7.65 -3.24
N GLN A 7 -11.10 7.74 -1.91
CA GLN A 7 -9.91 7.62 -1.07
C GLN A 7 -9.41 6.17 -1.02
N LEU A 8 -10.33 5.20 -0.92
CA LEU A 8 -10.04 3.78 -1.04
C LEU A 8 -9.38 3.45 -2.40
N GLU A 9 -9.98 3.90 -3.51
CA GLU A 9 -9.42 3.67 -4.85
C GLU A 9 -8.03 4.29 -5.03
N LYS A 10 -7.82 5.51 -4.51
CA LYS A 10 -6.50 6.16 -4.52
C LYS A 10 -5.45 5.35 -3.74
N ASN A 11 -5.81 4.87 -2.55
CA ASN A 11 -4.90 4.08 -1.72
C ASN A 11 -4.58 2.73 -2.37
N ILE A 12 -5.56 2.06 -2.98
CA ILE A 12 -5.35 0.83 -3.75
C ILE A 12 -4.39 1.07 -4.93
N LEU A 13 -4.62 2.13 -5.71
CA LEU A 13 -3.73 2.49 -6.83
C LEU A 13 -2.30 2.77 -6.37
N ARG A 14 -2.14 3.45 -5.22
CA ARG A 14 -0.83 3.74 -4.62
C ARG A 14 -0.12 2.45 -4.20
N LEU A 15 -0.83 1.55 -3.53
CA LEU A 15 -0.33 0.25 -3.11
C LEU A 15 0.14 -0.58 -4.31
N GLU A 16 -0.67 -0.67 -5.38
CA GLU A 16 -0.28 -1.36 -6.61
C GLU A 16 0.96 -0.78 -7.26
N GLN A 17 1.13 0.55 -7.24
CA GLN A 17 2.32 1.20 -7.77
C GLN A 17 3.57 0.85 -6.96
N LEU A 18 3.48 0.83 -5.62
CA LEU A 18 4.61 0.46 -4.77
C LEU A 18 5.04 -0.99 -4.97
N ILE A 19 4.06 -1.89 -5.10
CA ILE A 19 4.29 -3.32 -5.39
C ILE A 19 4.90 -3.50 -6.79
N LYS A 20 4.38 -2.82 -7.82
CA LYS A 20 4.89 -2.90 -9.21
C LYS A 20 6.26 -2.24 -9.36
N SER A 21 6.56 -1.22 -8.56
CA SER A 21 7.85 -0.54 -8.52
C SER A 21 8.95 -1.40 -7.87
N ARG A 22 8.62 -2.62 -7.39
CA ARG A 22 9.62 -3.59 -6.94
C ARG A 22 10.59 -3.91 -8.09
N PRO A 23 11.86 -3.53 -8.00
CA PRO A 23 12.82 -3.88 -9.03
C PRO A 23 12.99 -5.41 -9.01
N LYS A 24 12.61 -6.08 -10.12
CA LYS A 24 12.79 -7.53 -10.32
C LYS A 24 14.23 -8.01 -10.09
N ALA A 25 15.20 -7.11 -10.10
CA ALA A 25 16.63 -7.38 -9.94
C ALA A 25 17.14 -7.43 -8.49
N PHE A 26 16.35 -7.03 -7.48
CA PHE A 26 16.84 -6.93 -6.08
C PHE A 26 16.53 -8.16 -5.19
N CYS A 27 16.10 -9.28 -5.77
CA CYS A 27 15.78 -10.51 -5.02
C CYS A 27 16.99 -11.31 -4.51
N SER A 28 18.22 -10.79 -4.50
CA SER A 28 19.39 -11.60 -4.12
C SER A 28 20.46 -10.91 -3.27
N THR A 29 20.15 -9.82 -2.58
CA THR A 29 21.11 -9.23 -1.64
C THR A 29 20.47 -8.96 -0.30
N VAL A 30 21.06 -9.55 0.74
CA VAL A 30 20.66 -9.64 2.15
C VAL A 30 20.76 -8.27 2.88
N HIS A 31 20.51 -7.18 2.17
CA HIS A 31 20.46 -5.82 2.71
C HIS A 31 19.20 -5.16 2.13
N SER A 32 18.11 -5.16 2.91
CA SER A 32 17.01 -4.23 2.67
C SER A 32 17.62 -2.83 2.79
N SER A 33 17.68 -2.10 1.67
CA SER A 33 18.14 -0.72 1.72
C SER A 33 17.14 0.08 2.57
N GLU A 34 17.52 1.22 3.14
CA GLU A 34 16.55 2.09 3.83
C GLU A 34 15.33 2.43 2.96
N VAL A 35 15.51 2.40 1.63
CA VAL A 35 14.46 2.58 0.64
C VAL A 35 13.48 1.40 0.59
N ASP A 36 13.96 0.17 0.77
CA ASP A 36 13.11 -1.03 0.82
C ASP A 36 12.32 -1.04 2.13
N VAL A 37 12.97 -0.75 3.26
CA VAL A 37 12.31 -0.69 4.58
C VAL A 37 11.22 0.38 4.61
N LYS A 38 11.51 1.60 4.11
CA LYS A 38 10.50 2.68 4.02
C LYS A 38 9.33 2.29 3.13
N ARG A 39 9.60 1.56 2.04
CA ARG A 39 8.56 1.10 1.12
C ARG A 39 7.71 0.01 1.74
N GLU A 40 8.30 -0.93 2.46
CA GLU A 40 7.58 -1.97 3.21
C GLU A 40 6.68 -1.34 4.28
N SER A 41 7.20 -0.36 5.04
CA SER A 41 6.37 0.40 5.99
C SER A 41 5.21 1.15 5.31
N GLU A 42 5.47 1.83 4.18
CA GLU A 42 4.40 2.53 3.44
C GLU A 42 3.34 1.57 2.88
N ILE A 43 3.74 0.35 2.51
CA ILE A 43 2.82 -0.73 2.09
C ILE A 43 1.93 -1.15 3.27
N ASP A 44 2.52 -1.48 4.44
CA ASP A 44 1.78 -1.87 5.64
C ASP A 44 0.77 -0.79 6.06
N GLU A 45 1.19 0.48 6.07
CA GLU A 45 0.32 1.61 6.42
C GLU A 45 -0.86 1.75 5.44
N LEU A 46 -0.61 1.59 4.13
CA LEU A 46 -1.65 1.65 3.11
C LEU A 46 -2.62 0.47 3.21
N GLU A 47 -2.15 -0.73 3.51
CA GLU A 47 -2.99 -1.92 3.71
C GLU A 47 -3.90 -1.77 4.93
N GLU A 48 -3.39 -1.25 6.05
CA GLU A 48 -4.20 -0.94 7.23
C GLU A 48 -5.26 0.14 6.93
N GLU A 49 -4.90 1.19 6.21
CA GLU A 49 -5.79 2.28 5.86
C GLU A 49 -6.92 1.82 4.93
N ILE A 50 -6.59 1.01 3.91
CA ILE A 50 -7.58 0.35 3.03
C ILE A 50 -8.56 -0.47 3.87
N LYS A 51 -8.05 -1.31 4.77
CA LYS A 51 -8.90 -2.17 5.62
C LYS A 51 -9.81 -1.37 6.55
N ARG A 52 -9.34 -0.22 7.06
CA ARG A 52 -10.16 0.71 7.84
C ARG A 52 -11.27 1.34 6.98
N LEU A 53 -10.93 1.82 5.79
CA LEU A 53 -11.87 2.42 4.85
C LEU A 53 -12.92 1.40 4.38
N GLU A 54 -12.51 0.18 4.06
CA GLU A 54 -13.42 -0.91 3.69
C GLU A 54 -14.38 -1.26 4.82
N LYS A 55 -13.91 -1.33 6.07
CA LYS A 55 -14.80 -1.51 7.23
C LYS A 55 -15.77 -0.35 7.40
N LEU A 56 -15.33 0.89 7.24
CA LEU A 56 -16.20 2.07 7.34
C LEU A 56 -17.28 2.07 6.24
N ILE A 57 -16.94 1.61 5.04
CA ILE A 57 -17.88 1.50 3.92
C ILE A 57 -18.83 0.31 4.08
N GLY A 58 -18.32 -0.84 4.54
CA GLY A 58 -19.07 -2.10 4.63
C GLY A 58 -19.82 -2.32 5.96
N SER A 59 -19.51 -1.57 7.02
CA SER A 59 -20.22 -1.66 8.31
C SER A 59 -21.56 -0.90 8.31
N LYS A 60 -22.16 -0.69 7.13
CA LYS A 60 -23.42 0.03 6.93
C LYS A 60 -24.33 -0.76 6.00
#